data_AF-A0A952IXI7-F1
#
_entry.id   AF-A0A952IXI7-F1
#
_cell.length_a   1.000
_cell.length_b   1.000
_cell.length_c   1.000
_cell.angle_alpha   90.00
_cell.angle_beta   90.00
_cell.angle_gamma   90.00
#
_symmetry.space_group_name_H-M   'P 1'
#
loop_
_entity.id
_entity.type
_entity.pdbx_description
1 polymer ?
#
loop_
_entity_poly.entity_id
_entity_poly.type
_entity_poly.pdbx_seq_one_letter_code
_entity_poly.pdbx_strand_id
1 'polypeptide(L)'
;MRLNLHLIIMFSTFLFSHSVLASGGGGFDQSGFSKRKIDQQYELGKSYYKSPQADGTRLEYCVKNGESFKKLSRKSVKPFKKGVTSKFVASLYSCADSSVLISDTVDPEQGDAILYYLNKRFKLRLKQG
;
A
#
# COMPACT_ATOMS: atom_id res chain seq x y z
N MET A 1 -48.41 13.44 -33.02
CA MET A 1 -47.68 13.97 -34.20
C MET A 1 -46.92 15.22 -33.79
N ARG A 2 -45.71 15.37 -34.35
CA ARG A 2 -44.74 16.47 -34.23
C ARG A 2 -43.71 16.36 -33.10
N LEU A 3 -42.63 15.64 -33.44
CA LEU A 3 -41.27 16.02 -33.07
C LEU A 3 -41.05 17.52 -33.41
N ASN A 4 -40.27 18.23 -32.60
CA ASN A 4 -39.24 19.12 -33.14
C ASN A 4 -38.10 19.31 -32.13
N LEU A 5 -36.97 18.76 -32.56
CA LEU A 5 -35.61 18.92 -32.10
C LEU A 5 -35.14 20.35 -32.44
N HIS A 6 -34.72 21.14 -31.46
CA HIS A 6 -33.86 22.29 -31.71
C HIS A 6 -32.69 22.31 -30.73
N LEU A 7 -31.57 21.86 -31.28
CA LEU A 7 -30.20 22.05 -30.85
C LEU A 7 -29.81 23.52 -31.08
N ILE A 8 -29.40 24.23 -30.02
CA ILE A 8 -28.61 25.47 -30.14
C ILE A 8 -27.46 25.39 -29.13
N ILE A 9 -26.29 25.07 -29.67
CA ILE A 9 -24.95 25.30 -29.12
C ILE A 9 -24.67 26.79 -29.28
N MET A 10 -24.15 27.51 -28.26
CA MET A 10 -23.15 28.57 -28.46
C MET A 10 -22.56 29.08 -27.11
N PHE A 11 -21.23 28.98 -27.03
CA PHE A 11 -20.25 29.96 -26.54
C PHE A 11 -20.17 30.38 -25.06
N SER A 12 -19.24 29.73 -24.37
CA SER A 12 -18.03 30.33 -23.76
C SER A 12 -18.10 31.80 -23.32
N THR A 13 -18.18 32.02 -22.01
CA THR A 13 -17.52 33.15 -21.36
C THR A 13 -16.64 32.62 -20.22
N PHE A 14 -15.36 32.44 -20.55
CA PHE A 14 -14.28 32.35 -19.58
C PHE A 14 -14.22 33.66 -18.80
N LEU A 15 -14.63 33.64 -17.53
CA LEU A 15 -14.24 34.69 -16.58
C LEU A 15 -12.91 34.26 -15.95
N PHE A 16 -11.82 34.75 -16.56
CA PHE A 16 -10.48 34.76 -15.99
C PHE A 16 -10.45 35.67 -14.76
N SER A 17 -10.62 35.10 -13.57
CA SER A 17 -10.20 35.75 -12.34
C SER A 17 -8.68 35.63 -12.22
N HIS A 18 -8.01 36.78 -12.33
CA HIS A 18 -6.57 36.92 -12.20
C HIS A 18 -6.18 36.74 -10.73
N SER A 19 -5.75 35.54 -10.35
CA SER A 19 -4.98 35.38 -9.12
C SER A 19 -3.54 35.81 -9.40
N VAL A 20 -3.15 36.90 -8.75
CA VAL A 20 -1.81 37.45 -8.68
C VAL A 20 -0.84 36.35 -8.25
N LEU A 21 -0.07 35.80 -9.20
CA LEU A 21 1.06 34.94 -8.89
C LEU A 21 2.24 35.85 -8.57
N ALA A 22 2.44 36.12 -7.28
CA ALA A 22 3.66 36.70 -6.78
C ALA A 22 4.83 35.80 -7.20
N SER A 23 5.70 36.33 -8.07
CA SER A 23 6.95 35.72 -8.49
C SER A 23 7.94 35.77 -7.32
N GLY A 24 7.77 34.83 -6.39
CA GLY A 24 8.80 34.46 -5.44
C GLY A 24 9.76 33.53 -6.15
N GLY A 25 10.94 34.05 -6.52
CA GLY A 25 12.03 33.27 -7.08
C GLY A 25 12.43 32.14 -6.14
N GLY A 26 11.88 30.96 -6.38
CA GLY A 26 12.39 29.69 -5.87
C GLY A 26 13.21 29.07 -6.97
N GLY A 27 14.53 29.30 -6.94
CA GLY A 27 15.46 28.51 -7.73
C GLY A 27 15.23 27.05 -7.40
N PHE A 28 14.65 26.31 -8.34
CA PHE A 28 14.70 24.86 -8.31
C PHE A 28 16.11 24.45 -8.67
N ASP A 29 17.02 24.57 -7.70
CA ASP A 29 18.20 23.73 -7.67
C ASP A 29 17.70 22.29 -7.71
N GLN A 30 17.74 21.69 -8.90
CA GLN A 30 17.73 20.23 -9.07
C GLN A 30 19.05 19.69 -8.50
N SER A 31 19.19 19.84 -7.19
CA SER A 31 20.15 19.15 -6.36
C SER A 31 20.00 17.67 -6.65
N GLY A 32 21.11 17.07 -7.07
CA GLY A 32 21.16 15.77 -7.72
C GLY A 32 20.19 14.77 -7.12
N PHE A 33 19.26 14.30 -7.97
CA PHE A 33 18.65 13.00 -7.79
C PHE A 33 19.79 11.98 -7.80
N SER A 34 20.38 11.74 -6.64
CA SER A 34 21.00 10.46 -6.32
C SER A 34 19.95 9.45 -6.75
N LYS A 35 20.23 8.72 -7.84
CA LYS A 35 19.41 7.60 -8.29
C LYS A 35 19.40 6.61 -7.13
N ARG A 36 18.52 6.81 -6.16
CA ARG A 36 18.34 5.90 -5.04
C ARG A 36 18.02 4.58 -5.68
N LYS A 37 18.90 3.60 -5.52
CA LYS A 37 18.71 2.26 -6.04
C LYS A 37 17.36 1.78 -5.50
N ILE A 38 16.36 1.74 -6.38
CA ILE A 38 15.00 1.36 -6.01
C ILE A 38 15.05 -0.12 -5.70
N ASP A 39 14.60 -0.48 -4.51
CA ASP A 39 14.42 -1.87 -4.15
C ASP A 39 13.12 -2.37 -4.80
N GLN A 40 13.26 -3.02 -5.94
CA GLN A 40 12.14 -3.53 -6.72
C GLN A 40 11.29 -4.53 -5.92
N GLN A 41 11.92 -5.40 -5.13
CA GLN A 41 11.20 -6.38 -4.30
C GLN A 41 10.38 -5.71 -3.21
N TYR A 42 10.92 -4.64 -2.61
CA TYR A 42 10.18 -3.85 -1.62
C TYR A 42 8.96 -3.17 -2.23
N GLU A 43 9.08 -2.56 -3.41
CA GLU A 43 7.96 -1.90 -4.08
C GLU A 43 6.91 -2.91 -4.58
N LEU A 44 7.34 -4.07 -5.06
CA LEU A 44 6.44 -5.17 -5.43
C LEU A 44 5.67 -5.71 -4.22
N GLY A 45 6.34 -5.98 -3.10
CA GLY A 45 5.64 -6.42 -1.89
C GLY A 45 4.68 -5.36 -1.34
N LYS A 46 5.03 -4.09 -1.48
CA LYS A 46 4.17 -2.95 -1.10
C LYS A 46 2.94 -2.83 -1.99
N SER A 47 3.04 -3.13 -3.29
CA SER A 47 1.88 -3.10 -4.18
C SER A 47 0.91 -4.21 -3.78
N TYR A 48 1.36 -5.47 -3.66
CA TYR A 48 0.52 -6.58 -3.22
C TYR A 48 -0.12 -6.35 -1.84
N TYR A 49 0.64 -5.81 -0.87
CA TYR A 49 0.09 -5.45 0.45
C TYR A 49 -1.02 -4.37 0.40
N LYS A 50 -1.05 -3.58 -0.67
CA LYS A 50 -2.01 -2.49 -0.87
C LYS A 50 -3.13 -2.84 -1.86
N SER A 51 -2.95 -3.89 -2.65
CA SER A 51 -3.91 -4.29 -3.67
C SER A 51 -5.25 -4.65 -3.03
N PRO A 52 -6.36 -4.22 -3.65
CA PRO A 52 -7.67 -4.76 -3.32
C PRO A 52 -7.76 -6.22 -3.77
N GLN A 53 -8.56 -6.99 -3.04
CA GLN A 53 -8.99 -8.33 -3.39
C GLN A 53 -10.04 -8.27 -4.52
N ALA A 54 -10.43 -9.43 -5.03
CA ALA A 54 -11.40 -9.54 -6.13
C ALA A 54 -12.77 -8.92 -5.82
N ASP A 55 -13.14 -8.87 -4.54
CA ASP A 55 -14.37 -8.23 -4.01
C ASP A 55 -14.24 -6.71 -3.82
N GLY A 56 -13.09 -6.13 -4.17
CA GLY A 56 -12.79 -4.70 -4.00
C GLY A 56 -12.39 -4.32 -2.57
N THR A 57 -12.43 -5.24 -1.60
CA THR A 57 -11.98 -4.98 -0.24
C THR A 57 -10.48 -5.12 -0.14
N ARG A 58 -9.84 -4.44 0.82
CA ARG A 58 -8.40 -4.56 1.02
C ARG A 58 -8.11 -5.63 2.06
N LEU A 59 -7.18 -6.53 1.75
CA LEU A 59 -6.69 -7.49 2.73
C LEU A 59 -6.03 -6.77 3.91
N GLU A 60 -6.63 -6.91 5.09
CA GLU A 60 -6.09 -6.40 6.33
C GLU A 60 -5.30 -7.50 7.04
N TYR A 61 -4.06 -7.19 7.42
CA TYR A 61 -3.15 -8.15 8.04
C TYR A 61 -3.20 -8.00 9.56
N CYS A 62 -3.40 -9.12 10.24
CA CYS A 62 -3.39 -9.24 11.69
C CYS A 62 -2.31 -10.23 12.12
N VAL A 63 -1.78 -10.01 13.34
CA VAL A 63 -0.77 -10.86 13.95
C VAL A 63 -1.34 -11.46 15.22
N LYS A 64 -1.24 -12.79 15.34
CA LYS A 64 -1.60 -13.50 16.56
C LYS A 64 -0.59 -13.20 17.67
N ASN A 65 -1.08 -12.69 18.80
CA ASN A 65 -0.29 -12.38 19.98
C ASN A 65 -1.01 -12.95 21.22
N GLY A 66 -0.54 -14.13 21.66
CA GLY A 66 -1.25 -14.95 22.63
C GLY A 66 -2.59 -15.42 22.08
N GLU A 67 -3.66 -15.14 22.81
CA GLU A 67 -5.05 -15.45 22.42
C GLU A 67 -5.72 -14.34 21.59
N SER A 68 -5.04 -13.20 21.42
CA SER A 68 -5.59 -12.04 20.72
C SER A 68 -5.01 -11.85 19.32
N PHE A 69 -5.84 -11.43 18.38
CA PHE A 69 -5.42 -11.00 17.04
C PHE A 69 -5.29 -9.47 17.03
N LYS A 70 -4.11 -8.97 16.70
CA LYS A 70 -3.83 -7.54 16.67
C LYS A 70 -3.48 -7.09 15.26
N LYS A 71 -4.09 -6.00 14.82
CA LYS A 71 -3.76 -5.36 13.54
C LYS A 71 -2.27 -5.12 13.43
N LEU A 72 -1.74 -5.34 12.23
CA LEU A 72 -0.31 -5.28 11.97
C LEU A 72 0.21 -3.84 12.17
N SER A 73 1.06 -3.69 13.18
CA SER A 73 1.60 -2.42 13.63
C SER A 73 3.00 -2.67 14.19
N ARG A 74 3.81 -1.63 14.31
CA ARG A 74 5.17 -1.76 14.86
C ARG A 74 5.21 -2.36 16.28
N LYS A 75 4.14 -2.14 17.06
CA LYS A 75 4.00 -2.71 18.41
C LYS A 75 3.63 -4.18 18.37
N SER A 76 2.71 -4.59 17.49
CA SER A 76 2.26 -5.99 17.40
C SER A 76 3.33 -6.93 16.82
N VAL A 77 4.17 -6.43 15.90
CA VAL A 77 5.25 -7.23 15.30
C VAL A 77 6.56 -7.21 16.09
N LYS A 78 6.66 -6.39 17.14
CA LYS A 78 7.87 -6.26 17.98
C LYS A 78 8.40 -7.60 18.51
N PRO A 79 7.56 -8.57 18.96
CA PRO A 79 8.03 -9.86 19.45
C PRO A 79 8.79 -10.69 18.40
N PHE A 80 8.53 -10.46 17.12
CA PHE A 80 9.13 -11.22 16.01
C PHE A 80 10.46 -10.63 15.53
N LYS A 81 10.93 -9.53 16.12
CA LYS A 81 12.19 -8.90 15.72
C LYS A 81 13.38 -9.85 15.94
N LYS A 82 14.19 -10.05 14.91
CA LYS A 82 15.29 -11.04 14.82
C LYS A 82 14.84 -12.50 15.01
N GLY A 83 13.53 -12.74 14.92
CA GLY A 83 12.94 -14.09 15.00
C GLY A 83 13.08 -14.86 13.69
N VAL A 84 12.48 -16.05 13.68
CA VAL A 84 12.44 -16.94 12.52
C VAL A 84 11.30 -16.52 11.58
N THR A 85 11.58 -16.52 10.27
CA THR A 85 10.60 -16.18 9.24
C THR A 85 9.36 -17.05 9.30
N SER A 86 9.51 -18.38 9.38
CA SER A 86 8.40 -19.34 9.45
C SER A 86 7.45 -19.05 10.62
N LYS A 87 7.98 -18.71 11.80
CA LYS A 87 7.16 -18.32 12.96
C LYS A 87 6.38 -17.01 12.74
N PHE A 88 6.97 -16.05 12.02
CA PHE A 88 6.27 -14.81 11.70
C PHE A 88 5.15 -15.07 10.68
N VAL A 89 5.41 -15.84 9.63
CA VAL A 89 4.38 -16.21 8.63
C VAL A 89 3.23 -16.97 9.28
N ALA A 90 3.51 -17.96 10.13
CA ALA A 90 2.49 -18.71 10.88
C ALA A 90 1.69 -17.86 11.88
N SER A 91 2.15 -16.63 12.16
CA SER A 91 1.44 -15.68 13.02
C SER A 91 0.60 -14.67 12.24
N LEU A 92 0.67 -14.66 10.91
CA LEU A 92 -0.06 -13.73 10.03
C LEU A 92 -1.41 -14.30 9.61
N TYR A 93 -2.47 -13.56 9.93
CA TYR A 93 -3.86 -13.90 9.63
C TYR A 93 -4.56 -12.73 8.95
N SER A 94 -5.68 -13.03 8.30
CA SER A 94 -6.63 -11.98 7.91
C SER A 94 -7.24 -11.34 9.15
N CYS A 95 -7.38 -10.01 9.18
CA CYS A 95 -8.13 -9.34 10.25
C CYS A 95 -9.65 -9.53 10.10
N ALA A 96 -10.13 -9.84 8.89
CA ALA A 96 -11.55 -10.09 8.64
C ALA A 96 -11.96 -11.47 9.17
N ASP A 97 -11.07 -12.45 9.07
CA ASP A 97 -11.29 -13.81 9.55
C ASP A 97 -10.02 -14.35 10.20
N SER A 98 -10.07 -14.54 11.53
CA SER A 98 -8.95 -15.06 12.32
C SER A 98 -8.69 -16.56 12.11
N SER A 99 -9.54 -17.24 11.34
CA SER A 99 -9.39 -18.65 10.98
C SER A 99 -8.53 -18.83 9.72
N VAL A 100 -8.32 -17.76 8.95
CA VAL A 100 -7.64 -17.80 7.66
C VAL A 100 -6.22 -17.27 7.78
N LEU A 101 -5.25 -18.13 7.48
CA LEU A 101 -3.86 -17.74 7.34
C LEU A 101 -3.66 -16.94 6.05
N ILE A 102 -2.77 -15.95 6.11
CA ILE A 102 -2.44 -15.15 4.91
C ILE A 102 -1.80 -16.01 3.81
N SER A 103 -1.07 -17.07 4.19
CA SER A 103 -0.48 -18.04 3.25
C SER A 103 -1.53 -18.75 2.38
N ASP A 104 -2.77 -18.84 2.86
CA ASP A 104 -3.84 -19.57 2.18
C ASP A 104 -4.67 -18.64 1.29
N THR A 105 -4.55 -17.33 1.50
CA THR A 105 -5.29 -16.29 0.75
C THR A 105 -4.47 -15.71 -0.41
N VAL A 106 -3.15 -15.76 -0.29
CA VAL A 106 -2.23 -15.04 -1.17
C VAL A 106 -1.34 -16.03 -1.89
N ASP A 107 -1.16 -15.85 -3.21
CA ASP A 107 -0.25 -16.68 -3.99
C ASP A 107 1.15 -16.71 -3.37
N PRO A 108 1.88 -17.85 -3.41
CA PRO A 108 3.19 -17.96 -2.77
C PRO A 108 4.18 -16.85 -3.16
N GLU A 109 4.25 -16.50 -4.45
CA GLU A 109 5.12 -15.44 -4.95
C GLU A 109 4.77 -14.05 -4.38
N GLN A 110 3.47 -13.76 -4.29
CA GLN A 110 2.98 -12.52 -3.69
C GLN A 110 3.27 -12.51 -2.18
N GLY A 111 3.09 -13.65 -1.52
CA GLY A 111 3.36 -13.86 -0.10
C GLY A 111 4.82 -13.55 0.25
N ASP A 112 5.77 -14.04 -0.54
CA ASP A 112 7.20 -13.78 -0.36
C ASP A 112 7.55 -12.30 -0.54
N ALA A 113 6.98 -11.64 -1.55
CA ALA A 113 7.17 -10.22 -1.76
C ALA A 113 6.58 -9.39 -0.59
N ILE A 114 5.36 -9.72 -0.15
CA ILE A 114 4.71 -9.07 1.02
C ILE A 114 5.55 -9.28 2.28
N LEU A 115 6.04 -10.49 2.51
CA LEU A 115 6.89 -10.82 3.64
C LEU A 115 8.19 -10.00 3.62
N TYR A 116 8.83 -9.89 2.45
CA TYR A 116 10.01 -9.04 2.27
C TYR A 116 9.70 -7.57 2.63
N TYR A 117 8.59 -7.05 2.11
CA TYR A 117 8.10 -5.72 2.41
C TYR A 117 7.88 -5.51 3.92
N LEU A 118 7.17 -6.42 4.60
CA LEU A 118 6.91 -6.34 6.03
C LEU A 118 8.20 -6.40 6.86
N ASN A 119 9.09 -7.33 6.54
CA ASN A 119 10.39 -7.47 7.21
C ASN A 119 11.20 -6.17 7.14
N LYS A 120 11.26 -5.54 5.95
CA LYS A 120 12.00 -4.29 5.74
C LYS A 120 11.28 -3.08 6.37
N ARG A 121 9.96 -2.96 6.17
CA ARG A 121 9.13 -1.86 6.71
C ARG A 121 9.20 -1.79 8.23
N PHE A 122 9.08 -2.93 8.90
CA PHE A 122 9.10 -3.00 10.37
C PHE A 122 10.50 -3.25 10.96
N LYS A 123 11.52 -3.36 10.11
CA LYS A 123 12.91 -3.61 10.49
C LYS A 123 13.03 -4.86 11.38
N LEU A 124 12.30 -5.92 11.01
CA LEU A 124 12.24 -7.15 11.79
C LEU A 124 13.57 -7.89 11.76
N ARG A 125 14.28 -7.88 10.61
CA ARG A 125 15.53 -8.65 10.42
C ARG A 125 15.30 -10.15 10.67
N LEU A 126 14.21 -10.67 10.12
CA LEU A 126 13.86 -12.09 10.21
C LEU A 126 14.98 -12.96 9.64
N LYS A 127 15.19 -14.11 10.27
CA LYS A 127 16.17 -15.12 9.83
C LYS A 127 15.45 -16.26 9.12
N GLN A 128 16.07 -16.79 8.06
CA GLN A 128 15.60 -18.04 7.45
C GLN A 128 15.76 -19.19 8.46
N GLY A 129 14.74 -20.03 8.56
CA GLY A 129 14.68 -21.18 9.46
C GLY A 129 13.29 -21.75 9.58
#